data_AF-A0A6M3LJ68-F1
#
_entry.id   AF-A0A6M3LJ68-F1
#
_cell.length_a   1.000
_cell.length_b   1.000
_cell.length_c   1.000
_cell.angle_alpha   90.00
_cell.angle_beta   90.00
_cell.angle_gamma   90.00
#
_symmetry.space_group_name_H-M   'P 1'
#
loop_
_entity.id
_entity.type
_entity.pdbx_description
1 polymer ?
#
loop_
_entity_poly.entity_id
_entity_poly.type
_entity_poly.pdbx_seq_one_letter_code
_entity_poly.pdbx_strand_id
1 'polypeptide(L)'
;LDFNQGLDHRLLTPEIIDTMKSISHYEYRFAFDHPSYIHSVEKAITLLQSKGINRCNWYVIVGFDTTFKQDLDRVNYLRERNQIGYVQRFKGKKNGKRVKLGQEYVALARWVNQHDIFRGMTWEQFLKHPDNKRYRYLLESPSGVEE
;
A
#
# COMPACT_ATOMS: atom_id res chain seq x y z
N LEU A 1 11.25 -10.00 17.27
CA LEU A 1 9.79 -9.88 17.14
C LEU A 1 9.41 -9.74 15.68
N ASP A 2 8.39 -10.46 15.22
CA ASP A 2 7.81 -10.26 13.89
C ASP A 2 6.33 -9.91 14.03
N PHE A 3 5.93 -8.78 13.45
CA PHE A 3 4.56 -8.32 13.48
C PHE A 3 3.82 -8.95 12.30
N ASN A 4 3.01 -9.99 12.59
CA ASN A 4 2.19 -10.65 11.57
C ASN A 4 0.97 -9.80 11.14
N GLN A 5 0.73 -8.67 11.79
CA GLN A 5 -0.35 -7.72 11.50
C GLN A 5 0.21 -6.30 11.38
N GLY A 6 -0.52 -5.41 10.72
CA GLY A 6 -0.20 -3.98 10.69
C GLY A 6 -0.45 -3.34 12.05
N LEU A 7 0.54 -2.62 12.56
CA LEU A 7 0.38 -1.73 13.71
C LEU A 7 -0.54 -0.57 13.33
N ASP A 8 -1.34 -0.10 14.29
CA ASP A 8 -2.13 1.10 14.12
C ASP A 8 -1.22 2.34 14.21
N HIS A 9 -1.00 3.01 13.08
CA HIS A 9 -0.13 4.18 12.99
C HIS A 9 -0.65 5.38 13.80
N ARG A 10 -1.94 5.41 14.13
CA ARG A 10 -2.56 6.50 14.89
C ARG A 10 -2.17 6.49 16.36
N LEU A 11 -1.63 5.37 16.85
CA LEU A 11 -1.15 5.22 18.22
C LEU A 11 0.30 5.67 18.38
N LEU A 12 1.00 6.06 17.31
CA LEU A 12 2.40 6.46 17.40
C LEU A 12 2.55 7.77 18.19
N THR A 13 3.41 7.72 19.19
CA THR A 13 3.98 8.88 19.88
C THR A 13 5.51 8.79 19.85
N PRO A 14 6.25 9.88 20.13
CA PRO A 14 7.70 9.82 20.24
C PRO A 14 8.20 8.72 21.20
N GLU A 15 7.52 8.54 22.34
CA GLU A 15 7.87 7.56 23.38
C GLU A 15 7.62 6.12 22.92
N ILE A 16 6.52 5.90 22.20
CA ILE A 16 6.23 4.60 21.59
C ILE A 16 7.29 4.26 20.55
N ILE A 17 7.72 5.22 19.74
CA ILE A 17 8.78 4.98 18.74
C ILE A 17 10.12 4.67 19.39
N ASP A 18 10.48 5.38 20.46
CA ASP A 18 11.71 5.10 21.20
C ASP A 18 11.67 3.69 21.82
N THR A 19 10.49 3.27 22.31
CA THR A 19 10.26 1.89 22.78
C THR A 19 10.34 0.87 21.63
N MET A 20 9.77 1.18 20.47
CA MET A 20 9.87 0.30 19.29
C MET A 20 11.32 0.08 18.88
N LYS A 21 12.15 1.13 18.94
CA LYS A 21 13.59 1.06 18.60
C LYS A 21 14.42 0.25 19.59
N SER A 22 13.98 0.12 20.84
CA SER A 22 14.69 -0.67 21.85
C SER A 22 14.46 -2.18 21.72
N ILE A 23 13.49 -2.60 20.90
CA ILE A 23 13.11 -3.99 20.70
C ILE A 23 13.62 -4.49 19.35
N SER A 24 14.30 -5.63 19.33
CA SER A 24 14.70 -6.29 18.08
C SER A 24 13.47 -6.72 17.26
N HIS A 25 13.33 -6.16 16.07
CA HIS A 25 12.23 -6.41 15.14
C HIS A 25 12.79 -6.70 13.74
N TYR A 26 12.02 -7.44 12.93
CA TYR A 26 12.40 -7.71 11.54
C TYR A 26 12.06 -6.52 10.63
N GLU A 27 10.83 -6.03 10.71
CA GLU A 27 10.32 -4.91 9.91
C GLU A 27 9.16 -4.25 10.65
N TYR A 28 9.08 -2.92 10.60
CA TYR A 28 7.89 -2.21 11.06
C TYR A 28 6.80 -2.29 10.01
N ARG A 29 5.65 -2.84 10.40
CA ARG A 29 4.48 -2.97 9.55
C ARG A 29 3.33 -2.14 10.11
N PHE A 30 2.72 -1.29 9.29
CA PHE A 30 1.57 -0.47 9.65
C PHE A 30 0.38 -0.76 8.73
N ALA A 31 -0.82 -0.32 9.11
CA ALA A 31 -2.01 -0.40 8.27
C ALA A 31 -2.35 0.97 7.65
N PHE A 32 -2.72 1.00 6.36
CA PHE A 32 -3.31 2.16 5.70
C PHE A 32 -4.66 1.76 5.10
N ASP A 33 -5.63 1.52 5.97
CA ASP A 33 -6.87 0.83 5.62
C ASP A 33 -7.81 1.65 4.72
N HIS A 34 -7.88 2.97 4.89
CA HIS A 34 -8.84 3.81 4.16
C HIS A 34 -8.21 5.14 3.68
N PRO A 35 -8.57 5.67 2.49
CA PRO A 35 -8.03 6.93 1.96
C PRO A 35 -8.17 8.14 2.89
N SER A 36 -9.22 8.20 3.70
CA SER A 36 -9.40 9.28 4.70
C SER A 36 -8.28 9.36 5.75
N TYR A 37 -7.49 8.30 5.90
CA TYR A 37 -6.36 8.27 6.84
C TYR A 37 -5.08 8.89 6.27
N ILE A 38 -5.07 9.42 5.05
CA ILE A 38 -3.87 10.00 4.42
C ILE A 38 -3.16 11.02 5.34
N HIS A 39 -3.90 11.86 6.05
CA HIS A 39 -3.33 12.86 6.94
C HIS A 39 -2.71 12.26 8.22
N SER A 40 -3.31 11.21 8.79
CA SER A 40 -2.72 10.52 9.94
C SER A 40 -1.52 9.67 9.53
N VAL A 41 -1.53 9.10 8.31
CA VAL A 41 -0.39 8.40 7.72
C VAL A 41 0.78 9.38 7.48
N GLU A 42 0.53 10.57 6.94
CA GLU A 42 1.55 11.62 6.77
C GLU A 42 2.22 11.97 8.10
N LYS A 43 1.41 12.20 9.14
CA LYS A 43 1.91 12.47 10.49
C LYS A 43 2.76 11.33 11.04
N ALA A 44 2.29 10.10 10.89
CA ALA A 44 3.00 8.90 11.31
C ALA A 44 4.35 8.75 10.61
N ILE A 45 4.37 8.84 9.27
CA ILE A 45 5.60 8.74 8.47
C ILE A 45 6.59 9.85 8.87
N THR A 46 6.13 11.09 8.99
CA THR A 46 6.98 12.22 9.38
C THR A 46 7.58 12.03 10.78
N LEU A 47 6.79 11.54 11.73
CA LEU A 47 7.27 11.25 13.08
C LEU A 47 8.26 10.07 13.12
N LEU A 48 8.03 9.01 12.34
CA LEU A 48 8.96 7.89 12.20
C LEU A 48 10.30 8.36 11.60
N GLN A 49 10.23 9.17 10.54
CA GLN A 49 11.41 9.72 9.86
C GLN A 49 12.22 10.64 10.78
N SER A 50 11.57 11.50 11.58
CA SER A 50 12.26 12.37 12.54
C SER A 50 12.99 11.59 13.64
N LYS A 51 12.59 10.35 13.91
CA LYS A 51 13.23 9.42 14.85
C LYS A 51 14.22 8.44 14.18
N GLY A 52 14.49 8.61 12.88
CA GLY A 52 15.46 7.83 12.12
C GLY A 52 14.90 6.53 11.50
N ILE A 53 13.58 6.32 11.55
CA ILE A 53 12.92 5.19 10.88
C ILE A 53 12.46 5.67 9.51
N ASN A 54 13.32 5.46 8.51
CA ASN A 54 13.11 6.04 7.17
C ASN A 54 12.14 5.25 6.28
N ARG A 55 11.95 3.96 6.55
CA ARG A 55 11.11 3.05 5.74
C ARG A 55 10.39 2.04 6.62
N CYS A 56 9.08 1.93 6.41
CA CYS A 56 8.21 0.90 6.96
C CYS A 56 7.43 0.22 5.82
N ASN A 57 6.86 -0.94 6.12
CA ASN A 57 5.95 -1.65 5.24
C ASN A 57 4.51 -1.34 5.63
N TRP A 58 3.64 -1.11 4.64
CA TRP A 58 2.26 -0.70 4.86
C TRP A 58 1.29 -1.69 4.24
N TYR A 59 0.46 -2.32 5.06
CA TYR A 59 -0.68 -3.10 4.60
C TYR A 59 -1.76 -2.16 4.05
N VAL A 60 -2.14 -2.36 2.79
CA VAL A 60 -3.17 -1.57 2.12
C VAL A 60 -4.25 -2.51 1.63
N ILE A 61 -5.42 -2.47 2.26
CA ILE A 61 -6.60 -3.17 1.75
C ILE A 61 -7.17 -2.41 0.56
N VAL A 62 -7.44 -3.11 -0.55
CA VAL A 62 -7.89 -2.50 -1.81
C VAL A 62 -9.16 -3.16 -2.36
N GLY A 63 -9.98 -2.39 -3.06
CA GLY A 63 -11.22 -2.86 -3.68
C GLY A 63 -12.30 -3.30 -2.67
N PHE A 64 -12.34 -2.68 -1.49
CA PHE A 64 -13.40 -2.91 -0.50
C PHE A 64 -14.52 -1.86 -0.62
N ASP A 65 -14.25 -0.65 -0.15
CA ASP A 65 -15.12 0.53 -0.16
C ASP A 65 -14.41 1.73 -0.85
N THR A 66 -13.51 1.41 -1.77
CA THR A 66 -12.64 2.35 -2.47
C THR A 66 -12.65 2.11 -3.97
N THR A 67 -12.37 3.16 -4.74
CA THR A 67 -12.11 3.06 -6.18
C THR A 67 -10.66 2.65 -6.45
N PHE A 68 -10.39 2.08 -7.62
CA PHE A 68 -9.02 1.76 -8.02
C PHE A 68 -8.11 3.00 -8.01
N LYS A 69 -8.65 4.17 -8.39
CA LYS A 69 -7.91 5.43 -8.37
C LYS A 69 -7.48 5.80 -6.94
N GLN A 70 -8.39 5.71 -5.98
CA GLN A 70 -8.06 5.94 -4.57
C GLN A 70 -6.99 4.96 -4.06
N ASP A 71 -7.09 3.69 -4.45
CA ASP A 71 -6.13 2.65 -4.07
C ASP A 71 -4.74 2.90 -4.66
N LEU A 72 -4.68 3.26 -5.93
CA LEU A 72 -3.45 3.61 -6.64
C LEU A 72 -2.81 4.88 -6.04
N ASP A 73 -3.60 5.91 -5.75
CA ASP A 73 -3.11 7.16 -5.16
C ASP A 73 -2.51 6.92 -3.77
N ARG A 74 -3.13 6.06 -2.93
CA ARG A 74 -2.58 5.67 -1.63
C ARG A 74 -1.20 5.02 -1.75
N VAL A 75 -1.04 4.05 -2.65
CA VAL A 75 0.26 3.37 -2.80
C VAL A 75 1.31 4.28 -3.44
N ASN A 76 0.91 5.15 -4.37
CA ASN A 76 1.81 6.15 -4.95
C ASN A 76 2.34 7.10 -3.88
N TYR A 77 1.46 7.60 -3.02
CA TYR A 77 1.82 8.45 -1.91
C TYR A 77 2.83 7.76 -0.95
N LEU A 78 2.60 6.48 -0.61
CA LEU A 78 3.57 5.70 0.18
C LEU A 78 4.95 5.63 -0.50
N ARG A 79 4.98 5.37 -1.82
CA ARG A 79 6.23 5.34 -2.60
C ARG A 79 6.95 6.68 -2.57
N GLU A 80 6.22 7.78 -2.79
CA GLU A 80 6.75 9.15 -2.77
C GLU A 80 7.35 9.51 -1.41
N ARG A 81 6.79 8.95 -0.33
CA ARG A 81 7.32 9.07 1.03
C ARG A 81 8.40 8.04 1.38
N ASN A 82 8.99 7.37 0.40
CA ASN A 82 10.03 6.35 0.56
C ASN A 82 9.60 5.15 1.43
N GLN A 83 8.32 4.82 1.41
CA GLN A 83 7.74 3.66 2.08
C GLN A 83 7.54 2.51 1.07
N ILE A 84 7.36 1.29 1.60
CA ILE A 84 6.95 0.13 0.80
C ILE A 84 5.56 -0.33 1.24
N GLY A 85 4.89 -1.12 0.41
CA GLY A 85 3.54 -1.57 0.68
C GLY A 85 3.34 -3.05 0.43
N TYR A 86 2.29 -3.57 1.04
CA TYR A 86 1.68 -4.84 0.71
C TYR A 86 0.20 -4.61 0.43
N VAL A 87 -0.18 -4.77 -0.84
CA VAL A 87 -1.57 -4.68 -1.30
C VAL A 87 -2.28 -5.99 -0.99
N GLN A 88 -3.29 -5.90 -0.12
CA GLN A 88 -4.23 -6.96 0.17
C GLN A 88 -5.54 -6.71 -0.57
N ARG A 89 -5.77 -7.50 -1.63
CA ARG A 89 -7.04 -7.49 -2.36
C ARG A 89 -8.18 -7.99 -1.48
N PHE A 90 -9.28 -7.25 -1.41
CA PHE A 90 -10.47 -7.66 -0.68
C PHE A 90 -11.03 -8.99 -1.20
N LYS A 91 -11.43 -9.88 -0.28
CA LYS A 91 -11.94 -11.23 -0.58
C LYS A 91 -13.32 -11.48 0.07
N GLY A 92 -14.17 -10.46 0.13
CA GLY A 92 -15.51 -10.60 0.72
C GLY A 92 -16.52 -11.31 -0.18
N LYS A 93 -17.76 -11.35 0.31
CA LYS A 93 -18.93 -11.83 -0.42
C LYS A 93 -19.97 -10.73 -0.53
N LYS A 94 -20.59 -10.59 -1.70
CA LYS A 94 -21.78 -9.76 -1.94
C LYS A 94 -22.88 -10.68 -2.47
N ASN A 95 -24.05 -10.69 -1.81
CA ASN A 95 -25.17 -11.57 -2.15
C ASN A 95 -24.75 -13.06 -2.25
N GLY A 96 -23.94 -13.53 -1.30
CA GLY A 96 -23.44 -14.91 -1.26
C GLY A 96 -22.33 -15.25 -2.27
N LYS A 97 -22.03 -14.38 -3.24
CA LYS A 97 -20.97 -14.59 -4.24
C LYS A 97 -19.69 -13.86 -3.86
N ARG A 98 -18.53 -14.48 -4.13
CA ARG A 98 -17.22 -13.83 -3.92
C ARG A 98 -17.11 -12.58 -4.78
N VAL A 99 -16.68 -11.47 -4.19
CA VAL A 99 -16.34 -10.26 -4.94
C VAL A 99 -15.18 -10.60 -5.88
N LYS A 100 -15.35 -10.28 -7.18
CA LYS A 100 -14.31 -10.39 -8.19
C LYS A 100 -13.81 -8.99 -8.49
N LEU A 101 -12.57 -8.71 -8.08
CA LEU A 101 -11.86 -7.49 -8.46
C LEU A 101 -11.29 -7.65 -9.87
N GLY A 102 -11.21 -6.55 -10.62
CA GLY A 102 -10.67 -6.56 -11.97
C GLY A 102 -9.16 -6.85 -12.03
N GLN A 103 -8.66 -7.00 -13.26
CA GLN A 103 -7.25 -7.34 -13.51
C GLN A 103 -6.29 -6.21 -13.08
N GLU A 104 -6.78 -4.97 -12.99
CA GLU A 104 -6.07 -3.82 -12.44
C GLU A 104 -5.58 -4.06 -11.01
N TYR A 105 -6.39 -4.72 -10.17
CA TYR A 105 -5.99 -5.07 -8.81
C TYR A 105 -4.97 -6.21 -8.77
N VAL A 106 -4.97 -7.10 -9.77
CA VAL A 106 -3.91 -8.12 -9.92
C VAL A 106 -2.59 -7.45 -10.29
N ALA A 107 -2.63 -6.50 -11.23
CA ALA A 107 -1.46 -5.73 -11.64
C ALA A 107 -0.91 -4.88 -10.49
N LEU A 108 -1.79 -4.20 -9.74
CA LEU A 108 -1.43 -3.41 -8.56
C LEU A 108 -0.70 -4.25 -7.51
N ALA A 109 -1.24 -5.42 -7.16
CA ALA A 109 -0.60 -6.33 -6.23
C ALA A 109 0.74 -6.87 -6.74
N ARG A 110 0.87 -7.14 -8.05
CA ARG A 110 2.14 -7.58 -8.65
C ARG A 110 3.22 -6.50 -8.60
N TRP A 111 2.83 -5.24 -8.79
CA TRP A 111 3.74 -4.10 -8.71
C TRP A 111 4.16 -3.82 -7.27
N VAL A 112 3.21 -3.69 -6.36
CA VAL A 112 3.46 -3.24 -4.98
C VAL A 112 4.12 -4.31 -4.12
N ASN A 113 3.67 -5.56 -4.19
CA ASN A 113 4.11 -6.62 -3.26
C ASN A 113 5.52 -7.15 -3.59
N GLN A 114 6.13 -6.68 -4.68
CA GLN A 114 7.53 -6.95 -5.03
C GLN A 114 8.34 -5.68 -4.74
N HIS A 115 8.89 -5.57 -3.54
CA HIS A 115 9.48 -4.32 -3.03
C HIS A 115 10.59 -3.73 -3.93
N ASP A 116 11.36 -4.57 -4.63
CA ASP A 116 12.38 -4.09 -5.58
C ASP A 116 11.76 -3.43 -6.82
N ILE A 117 10.70 -4.03 -7.36
CA ILE A 117 9.95 -3.47 -8.48
C ILE A 117 9.25 -2.18 -8.02
N PHE A 118 8.58 -2.21 -6.87
CA PHE A 118 7.81 -1.08 -6.36
C PHE A 118 8.68 0.16 -6.12
N ARG A 119 9.90 -0.03 -5.63
CA ARG A 119 10.88 1.06 -5.42
C ARG A 119 11.56 1.49 -6.72
N GLY A 120 11.83 0.54 -7.62
CA GLY A 120 12.59 0.79 -8.84
C GLY A 120 11.77 1.34 -10.00
N MET A 121 10.45 1.17 -10.01
CA MET A 121 9.59 1.54 -11.12
C MET A 121 8.31 2.24 -10.65
N THR A 122 7.93 3.34 -11.31
CA THR A 122 6.58 3.90 -11.18
C THR A 122 5.54 2.93 -11.74
N TRP A 123 4.26 3.17 -11.45
CA TRP A 123 3.17 2.38 -12.00
C TRP A 123 3.19 2.36 -13.53
N GLU A 124 3.42 3.50 -14.17
CA GLU A 124 3.48 3.64 -15.63
C GLU A 124 4.67 2.88 -16.21
N GLN A 125 5.83 2.93 -15.55
CA GLN A 125 7.02 2.17 -15.95
C GLN A 125 6.78 0.67 -15.83
N PHE A 126 6.16 0.24 -14.73
CA PHE A 126 5.76 -1.16 -14.52
C PHE A 126 4.83 -1.64 -15.63
N LEU A 127 3.81 -0.86 -16.00
CA LEU A 127 2.87 -1.21 -17.07
C LEU A 127 3.53 -1.27 -18.45
N LYS A 128 4.50 -0.39 -18.73
CA LYS A 128 5.23 -0.35 -20.00
C LYS A 128 6.22 -1.51 -20.17
N HIS A 129 6.67 -2.12 -19.06
CA HIS A 129 7.64 -3.22 -19.07
C HIS A 129 7.23 -4.36 -20.03
N PRO A 130 8.17 -4.95 -20.79
CA PRO A 130 7.86 -6.01 -21.76
C PRO A 130 7.10 -7.21 -21.19
N ASP A 131 7.35 -7.57 -19.93
CA ASP A 131 6.67 -8.69 -19.25
C ASP A 131 5.22 -8.37 -18.82
N ASN A 132 4.84 -7.09 -18.86
CA ASN A 132 3.54 -6.60 -18.39
C ASN A 132 2.63 -6.13 -19.53
N LYS A 133 2.91 -6.55 -20.78
CA LYS A 133 2.13 -6.21 -21.99
C LYS A 133 0.61 -6.32 -21.80
N ARG A 134 0.14 -7.36 -21.10
CA ARG A 134 -1.29 -7.62 -20.85
C ARG A 134 -2.00 -6.53 -20.02
N TYR A 135 -1.24 -5.68 -19.33
CA TYR A 135 -1.78 -4.62 -18.47
C TYR A 135 -1.69 -3.23 -19.10
N ARG A 136 -1.16 -3.09 -20.32
CA ARG A 136 -0.94 -1.78 -20.96
C ARG A 136 -2.20 -0.97 -21.20
N TYR A 137 -3.36 -1.63 -21.33
CA TYR A 137 -4.65 -0.94 -21.42
C TYR A 137 -4.94 -0.05 -20.20
N LEU A 138 -4.32 -0.32 -19.05
CA LEU A 138 -4.45 0.49 -17.84
C LEU A 138 -3.69 1.84 -17.92
N LEU A 139 -2.88 2.05 -18.97
CA LEU A 139 -2.25 3.35 -19.24
C LEU A 139 -3.27 4.38 -19.76
N GLU A 140 -4.30 3.90 -20.47
CA GLU A 140 -5.30 4.75 -21.13
C GLU A 140 -6.59 4.88 -20.30
N SER A 141 -6.85 3.92 -19.41
CA SER A 141 -7.99 3.95 -18.48
C SER A 141 -7.64 3.22 -17.18
N PRO A 142 -7.18 3.95 -16.15
CA PRO A 142 -6.88 3.36 -14.84
C PRO A 142 -8.11 2.69 -14.20
N SER A 143 -9.32 3.16 -14.53
CA SER A 143 -10.60 2.57 -14.15
C SER A 143 -11.24 1.92 -15.37
N GLY A 144 -10.87 0.67 -15.68
CA GLY A 144 -11.44 -0.11 -16.77
C GLY A 144 -12.88 -0.61 -16.54
N VAL A 145 -13.67 0.11 -15.74
CA VAL A 145 -15.10 -0.17 -15.49
C VAL A 145 -15.76 1.18 -15.22
N GLU A 146 -16.57 1.67 -16.17
CA GLU A 146 -17.60 2.68 -15.90
C GLU A 146 -18.51 2.13 -14.79
N GLU A 147 -18.90 2.99 -13.84
CA GLU A 147 -19.83 2.67 -12.74
C GLU A 147 -21.13 1.98 -13.20
#